data_AF-A0A7X9C603-F1
#
_entry.id   AF-A0A7X9C603-F1
#
_cell.length_a   1.000
_cell.length_b   1.000
_cell.length_c   1.000
_cell.angle_alpha   90.00
_cell.angle_beta   90.00
_cell.angle_gamma   90.00
#
_symmetry.space_group_name_H-M   'P 1'
#
loop_
_entity.id
_entity.type
_entity.pdbx_description
1 polymer ?
#
loop_
_entity_poly.entity_id
_entity_poly.type
_entity_poly.pdbx_seq_one_letter_code
_entity_poly.pdbx_strand_id
1 'polypeptide(L)'
;YEDLIKWLESGSILKSNSYMIQRYVQARTKKGEPFDIRAHMQKNYEGKWVITRIYPRMGNKKSILSNISRGGRTQPLEEFLETEFPDKKQEYHDQLISLSMGLTKHLDKLYNFALSEIGLDIAIDNDGRFWLHEANNGPQSTYHEKERAVHTIGFAKYIAEKGIVLTNQYDQLKFSKNQFNSKTSKIEYFADTEKINIGMLIPEKEVNQLTVACAYVAKYEDANFFYFAPSDIDFNAMLIRGYFYENNEWVPKIVEYPDVIYDRLRARGINQYNMIYEEFEEIPMTNEFRGNSISKLEVYDKLSTVDELKPYLIPYRQVTRVKDISHFIDQYTSIIVKPEVGSFAPCVHFVEKKAFDQYFVVEGANEKTMTEFEMLNYFRNLIKKGSLIVQKYIETRTKEGNPFDIRAHMLKDRNHLWRSANIYPRVGINYAAISSTSNGGYIGSLDGFIRANFDESLVRNLVNKVEQLSLMIAEKFETLYPNHPISELALDLAINTEGNIYLIEINVNKPGVIYYQFEVAKLVIPYCISLAEQAREKQGEVDTEN
;
A
#
# COMPACT_ATOMS: atom_id res chain seq x y z
N TYR A 1 -21.39 -37.82 -40.36
CA TYR A 1 -20.75 -37.79 -39.02
C TYR A 1 -19.38 -38.45 -39.09
N GLU A 2 -19.28 -39.70 -39.53
CA GLU A 2 -17.99 -40.40 -39.68
C GLU A 2 -17.00 -39.70 -40.63
N ASP A 3 -17.47 -39.12 -41.74
CA ASP A 3 -16.61 -38.37 -42.66
C ASP A 3 -16.05 -37.07 -42.05
N LEU A 4 -16.79 -36.43 -41.13
CA LEU A 4 -16.31 -35.25 -40.41
C LEU A 4 -15.22 -35.64 -39.41
N ILE A 5 -15.40 -36.74 -38.69
CA ILE A 5 -14.40 -37.27 -37.76
C ILE A 5 -13.14 -37.68 -38.53
N LYS A 6 -13.27 -38.44 -39.62
CA LYS A 6 -12.14 -38.78 -40.49
C LYS A 6 -11.44 -37.54 -41.07
N TRP A 7 -12.18 -36.48 -41.42
CA TRP A 7 -11.59 -35.24 -41.89
C TRP A 7 -10.81 -34.49 -40.79
N LEU A 8 -11.36 -34.42 -39.57
CA LEU A 8 -10.71 -33.82 -38.41
C LEU A 8 -9.44 -34.60 -37.99
N GLU A 9 -9.48 -35.93 -38.07
CA GLU A 9 -8.37 -36.83 -37.72
C GLU A 9 -7.29 -36.94 -38.80
N SER A 10 -7.68 -36.89 -40.09
CA SER A 10 -6.77 -36.92 -41.24
C SER A 10 -6.09 -35.57 -41.50
N GLY A 11 -6.70 -34.48 -41.03
CA GLY A 11 -6.21 -33.13 -41.22
C GLY A 11 -5.06 -32.77 -40.27
N SER A 12 -4.07 -32.06 -40.79
CA SER A 12 -2.98 -31.40 -40.04
C SER A 12 -3.47 -30.35 -39.03
N ILE A 13 -4.77 -30.02 -39.01
CA ILE A 13 -5.38 -28.99 -38.16
C ILE A 13 -5.14 -29.32 -36.68
N LEU A 14 -5.57 -30.49 -36.19
CA LEU A 14 -5.42 -30.86 -34.77
C LEU A 14 -3.98 -31.23 -34.39
N LYS A 15 -3.09 -31.46 -35.37
CA LYS A 15 -1.67 -31.78 -35.13
C LYS A 15 -0.78 -30.54 -35.03
N SER A 16 -1.19 -29.42 -35.62
CA SER A 16 -0.35 -28.23 -35.76
C SER A 16 -0.72 -27.08 -34.82
N ASN A 17 -1.97 -26.99 -34.35
CA ASN A 17 -2.42 -25.92 -33.45
C ASN A 17 -3.47 -26.43 -32.45
N SER A 18 -3.58 -25.74 -31.32
CA SER A 18 -4.69 -25.92 -30.37
C SER A 18 -5.89 -25.08 -30.82
N TYR A 19 -7.09 -25.65 -30.79
CA TYR A 19 -8.34 -24.98 -31.16
C TYR A 19 -9.32 -24.96 -29.98
N MET A 20 -10.10 -23.89 -29.88
CA MET A 20 -11.24 -23.79 -28.97
C MET A 20 -12.53 -24.04 -29.75
N ILE A 21 -13.43 -24.84 -29.16
CA ILE A 21 -14.80 -25.02 -29.69
C ILE A 21 -15.70 -24.01 -29.00
N GLN A 22 -16.45 -23.23 -29.79
CA GLN A 22 -17.42 -22.26 -29.29
C GLN A 22 -18.78 -22.46 -29.95
N ARG A 23 -19.84 -22.05 -29.25
CA ARG A 23 -21.18 -21.97 -29.83
C ARG A 23 -21.20 -20.93 -30.95
N TYR A 24 -21.84 -21.26 -32.07
CA TYR A 24 -22.09 -20.30 -33.12
C TYR A 24 -23.10 -19.24 -32.64
N VAL A 25 -22.68 -17.98 -32.63
CA VAL A 25 -23.52 -16.81 -32.33
C VAL A 25 -24.05 -16.25 -33.65
N GLN A 26 -25.38 -16.18 -33.79
CA GLN A 26 -26.01 -15.69 -35.01
C GLN A 26 -26.10 -14.16 -34.98
N ALA A 27 -25.01 -13.48 -35.33
CA ALA A 27 -24.95 -12.03 -35.46
C ALA A 27 -24.94 -11.62 -36.94
N ARG A 28 -26.13 -11.37 -37.50
CA ARG A 28 -26.30 -10.91 -38.88
C ARG A 28 -27.27 -9.74 -38.95
N THR A 29 -26.99 -8.79 -39.83
CA THR A 29 -27.88 -7.65 -40.11
C THR A 29 -29.18 -8.12 -40.75
N LYS A 30 -30.21 -7.26 -40.81
CA LYS A 30 -31.46 -7.48 -41.56
C LYS A 30 -31.23 -7.81 -43.04
N LYS A 31 -30.07 -7.42 -43.60
CA LYS A 31 -29.66 -7.74 -44.98
C LYS A 31 -28.84 -9.04 -45.10
N GLY A 32 -28.63 -9.74 -43.99
CA GLY A 32 -27.90 -11.01 -43.92
C GLY A 32 -26.37 -10.88 -43.87
N GLU A 33 -25.83 -9.68 -43.60
CA GLU A 33 -24.39 -9.44 -43.50
C GLU A 33 -23.91 -9.85 -42.08
N PRO A 34 -22.82 -10.63 -41.92
CA PRO A 34 -22.27 -10.92 -40.60
C PRO A 34 -21.70 -9.64 -39.97
N PHE A 35 -21.90 -9.46 -38.67
CA PHE A 35 -21.33 -8.30 -37.96
C PHE A 35 -20.79 -8.64 -36.57
N ASP A 36 -19.86 -7.80 -36.12
CA ASP A 36 -19.48 -7.64 -34.71
C ASP A 36 -19.34 -6.14 -34.41
N ILE A 37 -19.31 -5.78 -33.14
CA ILE A 37 -19.13 -4.42 -32.64
C ILE A 37 -17.76 -4.38 -31.94
N ARG A 38 -16.84 -3.62 -32.54
CA ARG A 38 -15.52 -3.36 -31.98
C ARG A 38 -15.62 -2.23 -30.97
N ALA A 39 -15.27 -2.48 -29.72
CA ALA A 39 -14.97 -1.44 -28.75
C ALA A 39 -13.46 -1.31 -28.58
N HIS A 40 -12.91 -0.17 -28.99
CA HIS A 40 -11.51 0.16 -28.80
C HIS A 40 -11.33 1.01 -27.54
N MET A 41 -10.55 0.48 -26.61
CA MET A 41 -10.36 0.97 -25.25
C MET A 41 -8.89 1.34 -25.07
N GLN A 42 -8.60 2.49 -24.44
CA GLN A 42 -7.22 2.93 -24.18
C GLN A 42 -7.09 3.59 -22.81
N LYS A 43 -5.88 3.58 -22.24
CA LYS A 43 -5.57 4.43 -21.09
C LYS A 43 -5.36 5.87 -21.57
N ASN A 44 -5.93 6.84 -20.85
CA ASN A 44 -5.78 8.27 -21.14
C ASN A 44 -4.53 8.87 -20.46
N TYR A 45 -4.40 10.20 -20.48
CA TYR A 45 -3.28 10.92 -19.86
C TYR A 45 -3.25 10.87 -18.32
N GLU A 46 -4.32 10.37 -17.69
CA GLU A 46 -4.40 10.13 -16.25
C GLU A 46 -4.15 8.66 -15.88
N GLY A 47 -3.88 7.81 -16.88
CA GLY A 47 -3.74 6.36 -16.70
C GLY A 47 -5.07 5.60 -16.63
N LYS A 48 -6.22 6.27 -16.80
CA LYS A 48 -7.55 5.65 -16.70
C LYS A 48 -8.02 5.09 -18.03
N TRP A 49 -8.68 3.94 -18.00
CA TRP A 49 -9.35 3.37 -19.17
C TRP A 49 -10.48 4.27 -19.66
N VAL A 50 -10.47 4.54 -20.96
CA VAL A 50 -11.50 5.30 -21.68
C VAL A 50 -11.87 4.59 -22.97
N ILE A 51 -13.08 4.84 -23.46
CA ILE A 51 -13.53 4.39 -24.77
C ILE A 51 -12.94 5.33 -25.81
N THR A 52 -12.05 4.81 -26.66
CA THR A 52 -11.55 5.55 -27.83
C THR A 52 -12.61 5.58 -28.92
N ARG A 53 -13.22 4.42 -29.20
CA ARG A 53 -14.29 4.31 -30.21
C ARG A 53 -15.04 2.99 -30.11
N ILE A 54 -16.35 3.02 -30.31
CA ILE A 54 -17.17 1.82 -30.54
C ILE A 54 -17.76 1.90 -31.94
N TYR A 55 -17.62 0.83 -32.74
CA TYR A 55 -18.15 0.80 -34.10
C TYR A 55 -18.43 -0.63 -34.60
N PRO A 56 -19.50 -0.81 -35.39
CA PRO A 56 -19.82 -2.09 -36.04
C PRO A 56 -18.89 -2.37 -37.23
N ARG A 57 -18.47 -3.62 -37.35
CA ARG A 57 -17.78 -4.16 -38.52
C ARG A 57 -18.73 -5.11 -39.22
N MET A 58 -19.12 -4.81 -40.46
CA MET A 58 -20.03 -5.63 -41.26
C MET A 58 -19.26 -6.28 -42.41
N GLY A 59 -19.34 -7.61 -42.52
CA GLY A 59 -18.67 -8.39 -43.54
C GLY A 59 -19.52 -8.66 -44.77
N ASN A 60 -18.95 -9.40 -45.73
CA ASN A 60 -19.68 -9.83 -46.91
C ASN A 60 -20.76 -10.86 -46.56
N LYS A 61 -21.99 -10.72 -47.11
CA LYS A 61 -23.09 -11.67 -46.91
C LYS A 61 -22.78 -13.14 -47.22
N LYS A 62 -21.80 -13.41 -48.10
CA LYS A 62 -21.32 -14.77 -48.44
C LYS A 62 -20.28 -15.33 -47.44
N SER A 63 -19.84 -14.51 -46.48
CA SER A 63 -18.86 -14.85 -45.45
C SER A 63 -19.56 -15.17 -44.11
N ILE A 64 -18.82 -15.81 -43.22
CA ILE A 64 -19.14 -15.91 -41.79
C ILE A 64 -18.40 -14.88 -40.94
N LEU A 65 -17.36 -14.25 -41.50
CA LEU A 65 -16.52 -13.25 -40.84
C LEU A 65 -16.96 -11.83 -41.21
N SER A 66 -16.92 -10.95 -40.22
CA SER A 66 -17.24 -9.51 -40.23
C SER A 66 -16.06 -8.61 -40.63
N ASN A 67 -15.00 -9.17 -41.21
CA ASN A 67 -13.78 -8.43 -41.54
C ASN A 67 -13.98 -7.34 -42.60
N ILE A 68 -13.60 -6.10 -42.25
CA ILE A 68 -13.67 -4.95 -43.15
C ILE A 68 -12.67 -5.10 -44.32
N SER A 69 -11.46 -5.62 -44.06
CA SER A 69 -10.38 -5.77 -45.05
C SER A 69 -10.70 -6.69 -46.23
N ARG A 70 -11.76 -7.52 -46.14
CA ARG A 70 -12.21 -8.44 -47.20
C ARG A 70 -13.52 -7.97 -47.86
N GLY A 71 -13.64 -6.67 -48.08
CA GLY A 71 -14.80 -6.05 -48.72
C GLY A 71 -15.99 -5.85 -47.78
N GLY A 72 -15.73 -5.72 -46.48
CA GLY A 72 -16.71 -5.29 -45.49
C GLY A 72 -16.80 -3.76 -45.39
N ARG A 73 -17.61 -3.27 -44.46
CA ARG A 73 -17.82 -1.83 -44.20
C ARG A 73 -18.02 -1.55 -42.72
N THR A 74 -17.89 -0.29 -42.34
CA THR A 74 -18.18 0.25 -41.01
C THR A 74 -19.08 1.48 -41.15
N GLN A 75 -19.79 1.84 -40.08
CA GLN A 75 -20.58 3.07 -39.97
C GLN A 75 -20.61 3.54 -38.50
N PRO A 76 -21.13 4.74 -38.17
CA PRO A 76 -21.36 5.14 -36.78
C PRO A 76 -22.26 4.15 -36.02
N LEU A 77 -21.99 3.96 -34.73
CA LEU A 77 -22.71 2.98 -33.91
C LEU A 77 -24.20 3.34 -33.83
N GLU A 78 -24.51 4.62 -33.67
CA GLU A 78 -25.87 5.13 -33.51
C GLU A 78 -26.70 4.86 -34.74
N GLU A 79 -26.15 5.08 -35.94
CA GLU A 79 -26.81 4.78 -37.22
C GLU A 79 -27.05 3.28 -37.41
N PHE A 80 -26.12 2.45 -36.94
CA PHE A 80 -26.26 1.00 -36.97
C PHE A 80 -27.34 0.50 -36.03
N LEU A 81 -27.33 0.96 -34.77
CA LEU A 81 -28.35 0.59 -33.80
C LEU A 81 -29.74 1.10 -34.22
N GLU A 82 -29.84 2.29 -34.81
CA GLU A 82 -31.09 2.81 -35.37
C GLU A 82 -31.63 1.91 -36.51
N THR A 83 -30.74 1.44 -37.38
CA THR A 83 -31.15 0.62 -38.54
C THR A 83 -31.51 -0.81 -38.11
N GLU A 84 -30.68 -1.43 -37.28
CA GLU A 84 -30.80 -2.85 -36.94
C GLU A 84 -31.69 -3.10 -35.72
N PHE A 85 -31.66 -2.20 -34.72
CA PHE A 85 -32.33 -2.32 -33.42
C PHE A 85 -33.04 -1.03 -32.97
N PRO A 86 -33.97 -0.46 -33.77
CA PRO A 86 -34.55 0.87 -33.51
C PRO A 86 -35.18 1.01 -32.12
N ASP A 87 -35.95 0.00 -31.70
CA ASP A 87 -36.69 0.04 -30.43
C ASP A 87 -35.78 -0.09 -29.18
N LYS A 88 -34.52 -0.52 -29.37
CA LYS A 88 -33.54 -0.74 -28.30
C LYS A 88 -32.27 0.08 -28.49
N LYS A 89 -32.28 1.08 -29.36
CA LYS A 89 -31.10 1.86 -29.74
C LYS A 89 -30.34 2.39 -28.52
N GLN A 90 -31.05 3.10 -27.63
CA GLN A 90 -30.44 3.71 -26.45
C GLN A 90 -29.98 2.65 -25.45
N GLU A 91 -30.83 1.66 -25.17
CA GLU A 91 -30.52 0.55 -24.28
C GLU A 91 -29.23 -0.18 -24.69
N TYR A 92 -29.11 -0.56 -25.96
CA TYR A 92 -27.93 -1.28 -26.46
C TYR A 92 -26.69 -0.42 -26.55
N HIS A 93 -26.85 0.87 -26.84
CA HIS A 93 -25.74 1.81 -26.79
C HIS A 93 -25.12 1.88 -25.38
N ASP A 94 -25.95 2.07 -24.36
CA ASP A 94 -25.49 2.23 -22.98
C ASP A 94 -24.95 0.90 -22.42
N GLN A 95 -25.59 -0.23 -22.77
CA GLN A 95 -25.09 -1.55 -22.45
C GLN A 95 -23.72 -1.83 -23.10
N LEU A 96 -23.50 -1.44 -24.36
CA LEU A 96 -22.19 -1.61 -25.01
C LEU A 96 -21.09 -0.80 -24.33
N ILE A 97 -21.38 0.43 -23.91
CA ILE A 97 -20.44 1.28 -23.17
C ILE A 97 -20.08 0.63 -21.83
N SER A 98 -21.10 0.30 -21.03
CA SER A 98 -20.92 -0.28 -19.70
C SER A 98 -20.21 -1.64 -19.77
N LEU A 99 -20.66 -2.52 -20.68
CA LEU A 99 -20.05 -3.84 -20.90
C LEU A 99 -18.59 -3.73 -21.34
N SER A 100 -18.28 -2.83 -22.29
CA SER A 100 -16.91 -2.66 -22.78
C SER A 100 -15.98 -2.17 -21.68
N MET A 101 -16.44 -1.19 -20.88
CA MET A 101 -15.66 -0.69 -19.75
C MET A 101 -15.47 -1.77 -18.67
N GLY A 102 -16.53 -2.49 -18.32
CA GLY A 102 -16.48 -3.57 -17.33
C GLY A 102 -15.56 -4.71 -17.74
N LEU A 103 -15.64 -5.16 -19.00
CA LEU A 103 -14.76 -6.19 -19.57
C LEU A 103 -13.31 -5.71 -19.61
N THR A 104 -13.04 -4.48 -20.02
CA THR A 104 -11.68 -3.94 -20.04
C THR A 104 -11.07 -3.87 -18.65
N LYS A 105 -11.81 -3.36 -17.65
CA LYS A 105 -11.35 -3.34 -16.25
C LYS A 105 -11.05 -4.75 -15.73
N HIS A 106 -11.88 -5.74 -16.08
CA HIS A 106 -11.61 -7.13 -15.69
C HIS A 106 -10.40 -7.72 -16.43
N LEU A 107 -10.27 -7.49 -17.73
CA LEU A 107 -9.15 -8.03 -18.52
C LEU A 107 -7.80 -7.42 -18.14
N ASP A 108 -7.77 -6.12 -17.82
CA ASP A 108 -6.56 -5.44 -17.30
C ASP A 108 -6.11 -6.02 -15.95
N LYS A 109 -7.05 -6.55 -15.17
CA LYS A 109 -6.76 -7.24 -13.90
C LYS A 109 -6.38 -8.73 -14.09
N LEU A 110 -7.06 -9.44 -14.99
CA LEU A 110 -6.85 -10.88 -15.20
C LEU A 110 -5.49 -11.23 -15.80
N TYR A 111 -4.98 -10.34 -16.65
CA TYR A 111 -3.70 -10.51 -17.29
C TYR A 111 -2.77 -9.43 -16.77
N ASN A 112 -1.73 -9.83 -16.05
CA ASN A 112 -0.61 -9.00 -15.58
C ASN A 112 0.26 -8.47 -16.76
N PHE A 113 -0.40 -8.06 -17.83
CA PHE A 113 0.15 -7.39 -18.98
C PHE A 113 0.06 -5.90 -18.73
N ALA A 114 1.10 -5.21 -19.14
CA ALA A 114 1.11 -3.77 -19.23
C ALA A 114 0.23 -3.29 -20.40
N LEU A 115 -1.09 -3.43 -20.28
CA LEU A 115 -2.02 -3.05 -21.34
C LEU A 115 -2.25 -1.55 -21.32
N SER A 116 -2.04 -0.94 -22.49
CA SER A 116 -2.37 0.46 -22.76
C SER A 116 -3.55 0.60 -23.72
N GLU A 117 -3.88 -0.48 -24.46
CA GLU A 117 -4.97 -0.54 -25.42
C GLU A 117 -5.55 -1.95 -25.56
N ILE A 118 -6.87 -2.05 -25.71
CA ILE A 118 -7.59 -3.32 -25.92
C ILE A 118 -8.70 -3.08 -26.95
N GLY A 119 -8.85 -4.01 -27.91
CA GLY A 119 -10.02 -4.09 -28.78
C GLY A 119 -10.90 -5.27 -28.38
N LEU A 120 -12.14 -5.00 -27.98
CA LEU A 120 -13.15 -6.01 -27.68
C LEU A 120 -14.07 -6.20 -28.87
N ASP A 121 -14.28 -7.45 -29.28
CA ASP A 121 -15.21 -7.81 -30.35
C ASP A 121 -16.47 -8.41 -29.77
N ILE A 122 -17.57 -7.67 -29.84
CA ILE A 122 -18.83 -8.01 -29.21
C ILE A 122 -19.88 -8.30 -30.28
N ALA A 123 -20.61 -9.40 -30.16
CA ALA A 123 -21.75 -9.71 -30.99
C ALA A 123 -23.07 -9.53 -30.22
N ILE A 124 -24.13 -9.24 -30.98
CA ILE A 124 -25.51 -9.24 -30.48
C ILE A 124 -26.25 -10.35 -31.22
N ASP A 125 -26.83 -11.30 -30.49
CA ASP A 125 -27.64 -12.36 -31.10
C ASP A 125 -29.10 -11.92 -31.36
N ASN A 126 -29.88 -12.82 -31.98
CA ASN A 126 -31.29 -12.54 -32.31
C ASN A 126 -32.19 -12.32 -31.08
N ASP A 127 -31.79 -12.80 -29.90
CA ASP A 127 -32.52 -12.60 -28.64
C ASP A 127 -32.08 -11.29 -27.93
N GLY A 128 -31.12 -10.58 -28.50
CA GLY A 128 -30.57 -9.35 -27.93
C GLY A 128 -29.47 -9.55 -26.90
N ARG A 129 -28.89 -10.76 -26.81
CA ARG A 129 -27.81 -11.05 -25.86
C ARG A 129 -26.47 -10.65 -26.44
N PHE A 130 -25.60 -10.12 -25.58
CA PHE A 130 -24.24 -9.72 -25.92
C PHE A 130 -23.27 -10.87 -25.69
N TRP A 131 -22.36 -11.07 -26.63
CA TRP A 131 -21.35 -12.14 -26.60
C TRP A 131 -19.98 -11.56 -26.91
N LEU A 132 -18.98 -11.81 -26.07
CA LEU A 132 -17.58 -11.51 -26.38
C LEU A 132 -17.01 -12.61 -27.29
N HIS A 133 -16.52 -12.23 -28.46
CA HIS A 133 -15.84 -13.12 -29.39
C HIS A 133 -14.35 -13.20 -29.10
N GLU A 134 -13.69 -12.05 -29.08
CA GLU A 134 -12.25 -11.94 -28.90
C GLU A 134 -11.88 -10.61 -28.22
N ALA A 135 -10.74 -10.62 -27.53
CA ALA A 135 -10.09 -9.43 -27.01
C ALA A 135 -8.66 -9.39 -27.55
N ASN A 136 -8.27 -8.26 -28.15
CA ASN A 136 -6.97 -8.11 -28.80
C ASN A 136 -6.20 -6.94 -28.21
N ASN A 137 -4.93 -7.16 -27.87
CA ASN A 137 -3.99 -6.07 -27.62
C ASN A 137 -3.49 -5.50 -28.97
N GLY A 138 -3.43 -4.18 -29.11
CA GLY A 138 -3.05 -3.52 -30.35
C GLY A 138 -4.08 -3.66 -31.49
N PRO A 139 -5.36 -3.32 -31.27
CA PRO A 139 -6.38 -3.45 -32.30
C PRO A 139 -6.13 -2.50 -33.48
N GLN A 140 -6.61 -2.89 -34.67
CA GLN A 140 -6.57 -2.05 -35.86
C GLN A 140 -7.35 -0.75 -35.64
N SER A 141 -6.75 0.39 -36.03
CA SER A 141 -7.28 1.73 -35.75
C SER A 141 -7.53 2.60 -36.98
N THR A 142 -7.54 2.03 -38.18
CA THR A 142 -7.56 2.76 -39.47
C THR A 142 -8.66 3.83 -39.58
N TYR A 143 -9.79 3.68 -38.89
CA TYR A 143 -10.93 4.59 -38.96
C TYR A 143 -10.97 5.65 -37.84
N HIS A 144 -10.00 5.64 -36.92
CA HIS A 144 -9.94 6.48 -35.71
C HIS A 144 -8.52 6.66 -35.18
N GLU A 145 -7.56 6.82 -36.09
CA GLU A 145 -6.14 6.96 -35.74
C GLU A 145 -5.86 8.25 -34.95
N LYS A 146 -6.63 9.32 -35.20
CA LYS A 146 -6.49 10.60 -34.51
C LYS A 146 -6.89 10.46 -33.04
N GLU A 147 -8.04 9.85 -32.78
CA GLU A 147 -8.52 9.57 -31.42
C GLU A 147 -7.54 8.64 -30.70
N ARG A 148 -7.04 7.62 -31.40
CA ARG A 148 -6.03 6.71 -30.83
C ARG A 148 -4.76 7.43 -30.40
N ALA A 149 -4.23 8.29 -31.27
CA ALA A 149 -2.98 9.00 -31.02
C ALA A 149 -3.06 9.90 -29.78
N VAL A 150 -4.21 10.54 -29.53
CA VAL A 150 -4.41 11.39 -28.33
C VAL A 150 -4.19 10.59 -27.04
N HIS A 151 -4.82 9.43 -26.93
CA HIS A 151 -4.70 8.59 -25.73
C HIS A 151 -3.32 7.94 -25.64
N THR A 152 -2.76 7.45 -26.75
CA THR A 152 -1.41 6.86 -26.78
C THR A 152 -0.33 7.83 -26.29
N ILE A 153 -0.32 9.06 -26.80
CA ILE A 153 0.66 10.08 -26.39
C ILE A 153 0.40 10.54 -24.95
N GLY A 154 -0.87 10.73 -24.58
CA GLY A 154 -1.25 11.07 -23.21
C GLY A 154 -0.74 10.05 -22.19
N PHE A 155 -0.98 8.77 -22.45
CA PHE A 155 -0.55 7.68 -21.57
C PHE A 155 0.97 7.49 -21.53
N ALA A 156 1.65 7.66 -22.67
CA ALA A 156 3.12 7.64 -22.70
C ALA A 156 3.73 8.73 -21.79
N LYS A 157 3.14 9.93 -21.79
CA LYS A 157 3.54 11.01 -20.89
C LYS A 157 3.26 10.66 -19.42
N TYR A 158 2.09 10.10 -19.13
CA TYR A 158 1.72 9.62 -17.80
C TYR A 158 2.75 8.62 -17.24
N ILE A 159 3.11 7.60 -18.04
CA ILE A 159 4.13 6.59 -17.66
C ILE A 159 5.46 7.26 -17.33
N ALA A 160 5.91 8.19 -18.19
CA ALA A 160 7.18 8.89 -18.00
C ALA A 160 7.18 9.76 -16.72
N GLU A 161 6.08 10.48 -16.44
CA GLU A 161 5.93 11.32 -15.25
C GLU A 161 5.84 10.50 -13.95
N LYS A 162 5.19 9.34 -14.01
CA LYS A 162 5.04 8.44 -12.86
C LYS A 162 6.24 7.51 -12.65
N GLY A 163 7.21 7.50 -13.56
CA GLY A 163 8.37 6.61 -13.49
C GLY A 163 7.99 5.13 -13.58
N ILE A 164 6.89 4.82 -14.26
CA ILE A 164 6.38 3.45 -14.40
C ILE A 164 7.28 2.69 -15.38
N VAL A 165 7.92 1.61 -14.92
CA VAL A 165 8.74 0.74 -15.75
C VAL A 165 8.02 -0.59 -15.91
N LEU A 166 7.27 -0.73 -16.99
CA LEU A 166 6.58 -1.97 -17.32
C LEU A 166 7.60 -2.96 -17.89
N THR A 167 7.92 -3.99 -17.12
CA THR A 167 8.63 -5.16 -17.66
C THR A 167 7.58 -6.14 -18.19
N ASN A 168 7.70 -6.57 -19.45
CA ASN A 168 6.84 -7.62 -20.00
C ASN A 168 7.11 -8.91 -19.21
N GLN A 169 6.22 -9.27 -18.29
CA GLN A 169 6.37 -10.42 -17.41
C GLN A 169 6.07 -11.74 -18.13
N TYR A 170 6.96 -12.13 -19.06
CA TYR A 170 7.34 -13.54 -19.19
C TYR A 170 8.51 -13.90 -18.26
N ASP A 171 9.07 -12.91 -17.57
CA ASP A 171 9.99 -13.14 -16.46
C ASP A 171 9.21 -13.59 -15.22
N GLN A 172 8.97 -14.90 -15.16
CA GLN A 172 8.68 -15.71 -13.98
C GLN A 172 8.46 -14.89 -12.70
N LEU A 173 7.20 -14.77 -12.29
CA LEU A 173 6.78 -14.27 -10.98
C LEU A 173 7.76 -14.77 -9.91
N LYS A 174 8.63 -13.88 -9.40
CA LYS A 174 9.70 -14.22 -8.45
C LYS A 174 9.18 -14.66 -7.07
N PHE A 175 7.87 -14.77 -6.89
CA PHE A 175 7.23 -15.40 -5.73
C PHE A 175 7.01 -16.92 -5.90
N SER A 176 7.39 -17.49 -7.05
CA SER A 176 7.03 -18.84 -7.55
C SER A 176 7.38 -20.07 -6.71
N LYS A 177 8.11 -19.94 -5.60
CA LYS A 177 8.31 -21.08 -4.69
C LYS A 177 7.16 -21.09 -3.68
N ASN A 178 6.03 -21.70 -4.08
CA ASN A 178 4.78 -21.88 -3.30
C ASN A 178 3.70 -20.78 -3.43
N GLN A 179 3.61 -20.10 -4.58
CA GLN A 179 2.45 -19.23 -4.86
C GLN A 179 1.15 -20.04 -4.80
N PHE A 180 0.14 -19.50 -4.12
CA PHE A 180 -1.19 -20.09 -4.06
C PHE A 180 -1.82 -20.19 -5.47
N ASN A 181 -2.52 -21.31 -5.71
CA ASN A 181 -3.27 -21.54 -6.93
C ASN A 181 -4.67 -22.05 -6.55
N SER A 182 -5.66 -21.21 -6.80
CA SER A 182 -7.07 -21.47 -6.49
C SER A 182 -7.63 -22.67 -7.25
N LYS A 183 -7.20 -22.88 -8.51
CA LYS A 183 -7.73 -23.93 -9.41
C LYS A 183 -7.36 -25.34 -8.98
N THR A 184 -6.20 -25.51 -8.33
CA THR A 184 -5.70 -26.82 -7.88
C THR A 184 -5.91 -27.04 -6.38
N SER A 185 -6.37 -26.01 -5.67
CA SER A 185 -6.65 -26.07 -4.24
C SER A 185 -7.90 -26.88 -3.92
N LYS A 186 -7.93 -27.49 -2.73
CA LYS A 186 -9.12 -28.12 -2.15
C LYS A 186 -9.75 -27.29 -1.02
N ILE A 187 -9.27 -26.06 -0.83
CA ILE A 187 -9.76 -25.13 0.18
C ILE A 187 -11.16 -24.66 -0.22
N GLU A 188 -12.05 -24.54 0.76
CA GLU A 188 -13.43 -24.08 0.55
C GLU A 188 -13.49 -22.60 0.14
N TYR A 189 -14.47 -22.25 -0.69
CA TYR A 189 -14.75 -20.86 -1.09
C TYR A 189 -15.61 -20.16 -0.04
N PHE A 190 -15.21 -18.96 0.36
CA PHE A 190 -15.97 -18.08 1.24
C PHE A 190 -16.86 -17.16 0.41
N ALA A 191 -18.19 -17.30 0.57
CA ALA A 191 -19.18 -16.68 -0.32
C ALA A 191 -19.97 -15.51 0.30
N ASP A 192 -19.54 -14.97 1.44
CA ASP A 192 -20.23 -13.83 2.07
C ASP A 192 -19.79 -12.51 1.42
N THR A 193 -20.74 -11.89 0.71
CA THR A 193 -20.60 -10.59 0.05
C THR A 193 -21.43 -9.49 0.71
N GLU A 194 -22.17 -9.79 1.79
CA GLU A 194 -23.05 -8.81 2.43
C GLU A 194 -22.23 -7.88 3.35
N LYS A 195 -21.21 -8.43 4.02
CA LYS A 195 -20.36 -7.69 4.95
C LYS A 195 -19.12 -7.14 4.26
N ILE A 196 -18.51 -6.13 4.90
CA ILE A 196 -17.21 -5.60 4.47
C ILE A 196 -16.14 -6.67 4.74
N ASN A 197 -15.39 -7.01 3.71
CA ASN A 197 -14.25 -7.92 3.74
C ASN A 197 -12.96 -7.12 4.01
N ILE A 198 -12.40 -7.27 5.21
CA ILE A 198 -11.13 -6.65 5.61
C ILE A 198 -9.99 -7.66 5.45
N GLY A 199 -9.06 -7.38 4.54
CA GLY A 199 -7.88 -8.20 4.31
C GLY A 199 -6.64 -7.60 4.99
N MET A 200 -6.02 -8.29 5.94
CA MET A 200 -4.76 -7.87 6.55
C MET A 200 -3.55 -8.46 5.79
N LEU A 201 -2.86 -7.61 5.03
CA LEU A 201 -1.68 -8.01 4.26
C LEU A 201 -0.44 -8.05 5.17
N ILE A 202 0.24 -9.20 5.25
CA ILE A 202 1.41 -9.44 6.12
C ILE A 202 2.60 -10.04 5.33
N PRO A 203 3.86 -9.94 5.79
CA PRO A 203 5.03 -10.44 5.05
C PRO A 203 5.04 -11.95 4.76
N GLU A 204 4.99 -12.80 5.79
CA GLU A 204 4.78 -14.26 5.70
C GLU A 204 4.67 -14.84 7.13
N LYS A 205 3.79 -15.82 7.38
CA LYS A 205 3.70 -16.65 8.61
C LYS A 205 3.72 -15.95 9.98
N GLU A 206 3.46 -14.65 10.04
CA GLU A 206 3.45 -13.89 11.30
C GLU A 206 2.04 -13.88 11.92
N VAL A 207 1.52 -15.05 12.32
CA VAL A 207 0.36 -15.11 13.23
C VAL A 207 0.82 -14.55 14.56
N ASN A 208 0.36 -13.35 14.89
CA ASN A 208 0.65 -12.71 16.16
C ASN A 208 -0.65 -12.31 16.86
N GLN A 209 -0.54 -11.90 18.12
CA GLN A 209 -1.69 -11.49 18.93
C GLN A 209 -2.52 -10.36 18.30
N LEU A 210 -1.95 -9.56 17.38
CA LEU A 210 -2.67 -8.49 16.69
C LEU A 210 -3.66 -9.06 15.66
N THR A 211 -3.28 -10.08 14.89
CA THR A 211 -4.20 -10.74 13.96
C THR A 211 -5.45 -11.25 14.67
N VAL A 212 -5.27 -11.85 15.85
CA VAL A 212 -6.37 -12.37 16.69
C VAL A 212 -7.23 -11.22 17.23
N ALA A 213 -6.61 -10.17 17.78
CA ALA A 213 -7.33 -8.99 18.27
C ALA A 213 -8.16 -8.33 17.17
N CYS A 214 -7.60 -8.18 15.96
CA CYS A 214 -8.30 -7.67 14.79
C CYS A 214 -9.52 -8.54 14.42
N ALA A 215 -9.39 -9.86 14.43
CA ALA A 215 -10.51 -10.75 14.15
C ALA A 215 -11.65 -10.62 15.17
N TYR A 216 -11.32 -10.48 16.47
CA TYR A 216 -12.32 -10.24 17.52
C TYR A 216 -13.05 -8.92 17.33
N VAL A 217 -12.32 -7.83 17.05
CA VAL A 217 -12.93 -6.52 16.83
C VAL A 217 -13.75 -6.51 15.54
N ALA A 218 -13.27 -7.12 14.44
CA ALA A 218 -14.03 -7.21 13.20
C ALA A 218 -15.36 -7.95 13.39
N LYS A 219 -15.35 -9.05 14.15
CA LYS A 219 -16.57 -9.77 14.52
C LYS A 219 -17.54 -8.90 15.34
N TYR A 220 -17.03 -8.06 16.23
CA TYR A 220 -17.85 -7.12 17.01
C TYR A 220 -18.45 -6.01 16.13
N GLU A 221 -17.69 -5.53 15.15
CA GLU A 221 -18.10 -4.50 14.17
C GLU A 221 -18.92 -5.06 12.99
N ASP A 222 -19.32 -6.34 13.06
CA ASP A 222 -20.05 -7.05 12.00
C ASP A 222 -19.38 -7.05 10.62
N ALA A 223 -18.04 -7.15 10.59
CA ALA A 223 -17.23 -7.24 9.39
C ALA A 223 -16.51 -8.60 9.28
N ASN A 224 -16.21 -8.99 8.05
CA ASN A 224 -15.38 -10.15 7.75
C ASN A 224 -13.90 -9.77 7.84
N PHE A 225 -13.08 -10.64 8.43
CA PHE A 225 -11.65 -10.41 8.58
C PHE A 225 -10.85 -11.66 8.26
N PHE A 226 -9.82 -11.47 7.44
CA PHE A 226 -8.82 -12.49 7.17
C PHE A 226 -7.45 -11.85 7.02
N TYR A 227 -6.39 -12.57 7.38
CA TYR A 227 -5.03 -12.18 6.99
C TYR A 227 -4.58 -12.99 5.77
N PHE A 228 -3.62 -12.44 5.03
CA PHE A 228 -2.96 -13.12 3.92
C PHE A 228 -1.57 -12.55 3.67
N ALA A 229 -0.68 -13.35 3.08
CA ALA A 229 0.65 -12.95 2.66
C ALA A 229 0.73 -12.82 1.12
N PRO A 230 1.79 -12.21 0.57
CA PRO A 230 2.01 -12.17 -0.88
C PRO A 230 1.92 -13.53 -1.58
N SER A 231 2.39 -14.59 -0.92
CA SER A 231 2.34 -15.96 -1.43
C SER A 231 0.94 -16.59 -1.43
N ASP A 232 -0.04 -15.96 -0.79
CA ASP A 232 -1.44 -16.40 -0.74
C ASP A 232 -2.31 -15.86 -1.90
N ILE A 233 -1.76 -15.00 -2.76
CA ILE A 233 -2.49 -14.32 -3.83
C ILE A 233 -2.46 -15.16 -5.11
N ASP A 234 -3.60 -15.53 -5.67
CA ASP A 234 -3.69 -16.05 -7.03
C ASP A 234 -4.02 -14.91 -8.00
N PHE A 235 -2.97 -14.23 -8.48
CA PHE A 235 -3.07 -13.06 -9.37
C PHE A 235 -3.90 -13.36 -10.62
N ASN A 236 -3.83 -14.58 -11.17
CA ASN A 236 -4.57 -14.91 -12.40
C ASN A 236 -6.07 -15.08 -12.17
N ALA A 237 -6.45 -15.53 -10.97
CA ALA A 237 -7.85 -15.76 -10.61
C ALA A 237 -8.45 -14.57 -9.85
N MET A 238 -7.63 -13.60 -9.43
CA MET A 238 -8.01 -12.54 -8.50
C MET A 238 -8.60 -13.07 -7.19
N LEU A 239 -8.02 -14.15 -6.67
CA LEU A 239 -8.46 -14.81 -5.45
C LEU A 239 -7.33 -14.84 -4.44
N ILE A 240 -7.68 -14.91 -3.16
CA ILE A 240 -6.74 -14.97 -2.05
C ILE A 240 -7.03 -16.23 -1.22
N ARG A 241 -5.98 -16.92 -0.79
CA ARG A 241 -6.07 -17.84 0.35
C ARG A 241 -6.06 -17.02 1.64
N GLY A 242 -7.25 -16.62 2.08
CA GLY A 242 -7.45 -15.87 3.32
C GLY A 242 -7.54 -16.79 4.53
N TYR A 243 -6.95 -16.40 5.66
CA TYR A 243 -7.06 -17.15 6.91
C TYR A 243 -8.06 -16.45 7.83
N PHE A 244 -9.19 -17.11 8.10
CA PHE A 244 -10.29 -16.62 8.95
C PHE A 244 -10.18 -17.20 10.36
N TYR A 245 -10.53 -16.42 11.39
CA TYR A 245 -10.44 -16.88 12.78
C TYR A 245 -11.76 -17.50 13.23
N GLU A 246 -11.80 -18.83 13.31
CA GLU A 246 -12.99 -19.63 13.61
C GLU A 246 -12.69 -20.64 14.71
N ASN A 247 -13.55 -20.72 15.74
CA ASN A 247 -13.38 -21.67 16.85
C ASN A 247 -11.97 -21.63 17.51
N ASN A 248 -11.40 -20.43 17.62
CA ASN A 248 -10.03 -20.17 18.11
C ASN A 248 -8.88 -20.66 17.20
N GLU A 249 -9.17 -21.04 15.97
CA GLU A 249 -8.19 -21.50 14.97
C GLU A 249 -8.23 -20.65 13.70
N TRP A 250 -7.11 -20.60 12.98
CA TRP A 250 -7.05 -19.94 11.67
C TRP A 250 -7.36 -20.94 10.57
N VAL A 251 -8.53 -20.78 9.95
CA VAL A 251 -9.05 -21.65 8.91
C VAL A 251 -8.82 -20.99 7.54
N PRO A 252 -8.08 -21.63 6.61
CA PRO A 252 -7.90 -21.09 5.29
C PRO A 252 -9.19 -21.23 4.47
N LYS A 253 -9.57 -20.18 3.75
CA LYS A 253 -10.65 -20.15 2.76
C LYS A 253 -10.19 -19.42 1.50
N ILE A 254 -10.77 -19.76 0.36
CA ILE A 254 -10.60 -19.00 -0.88
C ILE A 254 -11.59 -17.85 -0.85
N VAL A 255 -11.12 -16.62 -1.00
CA VAL A 255 -11.94 -15.42 -0.96
C VAL A 255 -11.55 -14.49 -2.10
N GLU A 256 -12.49 -13.68 -2.56
CA GLU A 256 -12.21 -12.57 -3.48
C GLU A 256 -11.30 -11.52 -2.83
N TYR A 257 -10.86 -10.55 -3.62
CA TYR A 257 -10.12 -9.42 -3.09
C TYR A 257 -10.96 -8.65 -2.06
N PRO A 258 -10.34 -8.17 -0.96
CA PRO A 258 -11.07 -7.50 0.11
C PRO A 258 -11.59 -6.13 -0.34
N ASP A 259 -12.61 -5.61 0.37
CA ASP A 259 -13.08 -4.24 0.21
C ASP A 259 -12.06 -3.21 0.71
N VAL A 260 -11.20 -3.60 1.64
CA VAL A 260 -10.17 -2.75 2.24
C VAL A 260 -8.98 -3.57 2.74
N ILE A 261 -7.77 -3.05 2.57
CA ILE A 261 -6.54 -3.71 3.03
C ILE A 261 -5.95 -3.02 4.25
N TYR A 262 -5.83 -3.76 5.35
CA TYR A 262 -4.97 -3.37 6.46
C TYR A 262 -3.51 -3.74 6.13
N ASP A 263 -2.74 -2.76 5.64
CA ASP A 263 -1.35 -2.98 5.23
C ASP A 263 -0.41 -3.08 6.44
N ARG A 264 0.03 -4.31 6.75
CA ARG A 264 1.10 -4.62 7.71
C ARG A 264 2.34 -5.25 7.07
N LEU A 265 2.36 -5.35 5.74
CA LEU A 265 3.54 -5.64 4.94
C LEU A 265 4.46 -4.40 4.91
N ARG A 266 3.88 -3.19 4.77
CA ARG A 266 4.57 -1.89 4.82
C ARG A 266 5.82 -1.81 3.93
N ALA A 267 5.68 -2.29 2.70
CA ALA A 267 6.76 -2.45 1.75
C ALA A 267 6.55 -1.66 0.43
N ARG A 268 5.66 -0.66 0.43
CA ARG A 268 5.36 0.17 -0.74
C ARG A 268 6.63 0.84 -1.29
N GLY A 269 6.90 0.76 -2.58
CA GLY A 269 8.11 1.33 -3.19
C GLY A 269 9.39 0.52 -2.95
N ILE A 270 9.30 -0.66 -2.34
CA ILE A 270 10.39 -1.65 -2.35
C ILE A 270 10.21 -2.52 -3.60
N ASN A 271 11.19 -2.50 -4.50
CA ASN A 271 11.12 -3.13 -5.84
C ASN A 271 10.52 -4.54 -5.86
N GLN A 272 10.84 -5.38 -4.87
CA GLN A 272 10.36 -6.76 -4.83
C GLN A 272 8.85 -6.89 -4.53
N TYR A 273 8.21 -5.86 -3.98
CA TYR A 273 6.79 -5.87 -3.59
C TYR A 273 5.91 -4.94 -4.44
N ASN A 274 6.49 -4.16 -5.35
CA ASN A 274 5.74 -3.16 -6.14
C ASN A 274 4.52 -3.76 -6.85
N MET A 275 4.67 -4.93 -7.48
CA MET A 275 3.58 -5.65 -8.13
C MET A 275 2.37 -5.90 -7.24
N ILE A 276 2.57 -6.14 -5.94
CA ILE A 276 1.46 -6.39 -5.00
C ILE A 276 0.68 -5.10 -4.75
N TYR A 277 1.40 -3.97 -4.65
CA TYR A 277 0.77 -2.66 -4.46
C TYR A 277 0.12 -2.16 -5.74
N GLU A 278 0.65 -2.53 -6.92
CA GLU A 278 0.02 -2.30 -8.22
C GLU A 278 -1.26 -3.14 -8.37
N GLU A 279 -1.22 -4.42 -8.00
CA GLU A 279 -2.39 -5.33 -8.02
C GLU A 279 -3.56 -4.81 -7.19
N PHE A 280 -3.26 -4.20 -6.04
CA PHE A 280 -4.25 -3.68 -5.10
C PHE A 280 -4.45 -2.16 -5.18
N GLU A 281 -4.00 -1.49 -6.25
CA GLU A 281 -4.06 -0.01 -6.35
C GLU A 281 -5.49 0.55 -6.24
N GLU A 282 -6.49 -0.22 -6.70
CA GLU A 282 -7.91 0.16 -6.67
C GLU A 282 -8.61 -0.18 -5.34
N ILE A 283 -7.93 -0.85 -4.41
CA ILE A 283 -8.51 -1.22 -3.10
C ILE A 283 -7.99 -0.23 -2.06
N PRO A 284 -8.88 0.43 -1.28
CA PRO A 284 -8.42 1.34 -0.24
C PRO A 284 -7.51 0.61 0.75
N MET A 285 -6.38 1.22 1.08
CA MET A 285 -5.43 0.69 2.05
C MET A 285 -5.37 1.60 3.27
N THR A 286 -5.17 1.03 4.45
CA THR A 286 -5.01 1.84 5.68
C THR A 286 -3.86 2.82 5.57
N ASN A 287 -2.81 2.54 4.79
CA ASN A 287 -1.63 3.40 4.71
C ASN A 287 -0.98 3.36 3.34
N GLU A 288 -0.57 4.53 2.85
CA GLU A 288 0.05 4.70 1.53
C GLU A 288 1.46 5.30 1.62
N PHE A 289 2.00 5.39 2.82
CA PHE A 289 3.36 5.84 3.01
C PHE A 289 4.37 4.85 2.42
N ARG A 290 5.47 5.38 1.89
CA ARG A 290 6.57 4.55 1.35
C ARG A 290 7.10 3.59 2.41
N GLY A 291 7.31 2.35 2.01
CA GLY A 291 8.10 1.37 2.75
C GLY A 291 9.56 1.80 2.86
N ASN A 292 10.26 1.23 3.85
CA ASN A 292 11.60 1.57 4.36
C ASN A 292 11.62 2.53 5.57
N SER A 293 12.81 2.65 6.17
CA SER A 293 13.07 3.64 7.22
C SER A 293 13.16 5.04 6.62
N ILE A 294 12.53 6.01 7.25
CA ILE A 294 12.64 7.41 6.89
C ILE A 294 13.95 8.00 7.44
N SER A 295 14.54 8.97 6.72
CA SER A 295 15.67 9.74 7.24
C SER A 295 15.22 10.57 8.44
N LYS A 296 15.93 10.40 9.57
CA LYS A 296 15.70 11.20 10.78
C LYS A 296 15.97 12.68 10.51
N LEU A 297 16.96 12.98 9.66
CA LEU A 297 17.28 14.35 9.27
C LEU A 297 16.15 14.96 8.45
N GLU A 298 15.65 14.25 7.42
CA GLU A 298 14.52 14.70 6.61
C GLU A 298 13.27 15.00 7.47
N VAL A 299 12.98 14.12 8.43
CA VAL A 299 11.86 14.31 9.37
C VAL A 299 12.06 15.57 10.21
N TYR A 300 13.22 15.73 10.85
CA TYR A 300 13.50 16.91 11.68
C TYR A 300 13.48 18.21 10.87
N ASP A 301 14.06 18.21 9.66
CA ASP A 301 14.05 19.37 8.77
C ASP A 301 12.63 19.77 8.39
N LYS A 302 11.77 18.82 8.02
CA LYS A 302 10.35 19.09 7.74
C LYS A 302 9.62 19.61 8.97
N LEU A 303 9.78 18.96 10.12
CA LEU A 303 9.15 19.39 11.38
C LEU A 303 9.61 20.79 11.81
N SER A 304 10.86 21.15 11.52
CA SER A 304 11.41 22.47 11.83
C SER A 304 10.75 23.61 11.05
N THR A 305 10.00 23.30 9.98
CA THR A 305 9.22 24.29 9.24
C THR A 305 7.87 24.61 9.89
N VAL A 306 7.44 23.81 10.88
CA VAL A 306 6.19 24.00 11.61
C VAL A 306 6.48 24.74 12.92
N ASP A 307 6.06 26.00 13.01
CA ASP A 307 6.37 26.89 14.14
C ASP A 307 5.92 26.31 15.49
N GLU A 308 4.77 25.64 15.53
CA GLU A 308 4.24 25.03 16.75
C GLU A 308 5.09 23.85 17.25
N LEU A 309 5.87 23.20 16.38
CA LEU A 309 6.68 22.02 16.73
C LEU A 309 8.14 22.37 17.09
N LYS A 310 8.65 23.52 16.64
CA LYS A 310 10.04 23.97 16.91
C LYS A 310 10.45 23.86 18.38
N PRO A 311 9.63 24.25 19.38
CA PRO A 311 10.02 24.19 20.79
C PRO A 311 10.29 22.77 21.30
N TYR A 312 9.73 21.76 20.63
CA TYR A 312 9.82 20.35 21.04
C TYR A 312 10.91 19.59 20.27
N LEU A 313 11.58 20.21 19.30
CA LEU A 313 12.68 19.57 18.58
C LEU A 313 13.97 19.66 19.40
N ILE A 314 14.64 18.51 19.56
CA ILE A 314 15.98 18.46 20.13
C ILE A 314 16.94 19.17 19.15
N PRO A 315 17.77 20.13 19.60
CA PRO A 315 18.78 20.74 18.74
C PRO A 315 19.62 19.67 18.04
N TYR A 316 19.75 19.77 16.72
CA TYR A 316 20.34 18.74 15.89
C TYR A 316 21.19 19.35 14.77
N ARG A 317 22.06 18.53 14.17
CA ARG A 317 22.85 18.89 13.00
C ARG A 317 23.29 17.64 12.22
N GLN A 318 23.35 17.73 10.90
CA GLN A 318 23.99 16.70 10.08
C GLN A 318 25.51 16.70 10.31
N VAL A 319 26.10 15.51 10.50
CA VAL A 319 27.54 15.36 10.65
C VAL A 319 28.15 15.14 9.27
N THR A 320 28.80 16.17 8.74
CA THR A 320 29.55 16.09 7.47
C THR A 320 31.03 15.83 7.70
N ARG A 321 31.56 16.31 8.83
CA ARG A 321 32.96 16.22 9.24
C ARG A 321 33.04 16.09 10.76
N VAL A 322 34.11 15.50 11.26
CA VAL A 322 34.31 15.31 12.72
C VAL A 322 34.34 16.62 13.51
N LYS A 323 34.67 17.75 12.87
CA LYS A 323 34.58 19.09 13.48
C LYS A 323 33.14 19.48 13.84
N ASP A 324 32.13 18.97 13.12
CA ASP A 324 30.73 19.21 13.46
C ASP A 324 30.42 18.61 14.85
N ILE A 325 30.99 17.44 15.17
CA ILE A 325 30.83 16.79 16.48
C ILE A 325 31.53 17.58 17.58
N SER A 326 32.82 17.93 17.39
CA SER A 326 33.59 18.71 18.38
C SER A 326 32.90 20.04 18.70
N HIS A 327 32.46 20.79 17.69
CA HIS A 327 31.73 22.04 17.89
C HIS A 327 30.41 21.85 18.65
N PHE A 328 29.67 20.78 18.35
CA PHE A 328 28.39 20.49 19.02
C PHE A 328 28.61 20.08 20.49
N ILE A 329 29.67 19.33 20.79
CA ILE A 329 30.06 19.00 22.18
C ILE A 329 30.44 20.26 22.94
N ASP A 330 31.23 21.16 22.35
CA ASP A 330 31.60 22.41 23.00
C ASP A 330 30.39 23.30 23.33
N GLN A 331 29.35 23.25 22.50
CA GLN A 331 28.11 23.99 22.73
C GLN A 331 27.24 23.38 23.84
N TYR A 332 27.15 22.05 23.93
CA TYR A 332 26.15 21.37 24.78
C TYR A 332 26.71 20.49 25.88
N THR A 333 28.02 20.29 25.96
CA THR A 333 28.76 19.39 26.88
C THR A 333 28.44 17.90 26.71
N SER A 334 27.16 17.52 26.55
CA SER A 334 26.68 16.16 26.32
C SER A 334 25.83 16.07 25.05
N ILE A 335 26.11 15.08 24.21
CA ILE A 335 25.48 14.90 22.90
C ILE A 335 25.15 13.42 22.62
N ILE A 336 24.28 13.21 21.64
CA ILE A 336 24.02 11.92 21.01
C ILE A 336 24.47 11.99 19.55
N VAL A 337 25.28 11.03 19.11
CA VAL A 337 25.60 10.80 17.69
C VAL A 337 24.90 9.52 17.26
N LYS A 338 24.14 9.57 16.16
CA LYS A 338 23.38 8.40 15.65
C LYS A 338 23.30 8.39 14.13
N PRO A 339 23.07 7.23 13.48
CA PRO A 339 22.89 7.17 12.03
C PRO A 339 21.69 7.97 11.56
N GLU A 340 21.77 8.51 10.36
CA GLU A 340 20.68 9.27 9.74
C GLU A 340 19.46 8.38 9.42
N VAL A 341 19.71 7.15 8.96
CA VAL A 341 18.68 6.17 8.58
C VAL A 341 18.86 4.87 9.36
N GLY A 342 17.76 4.22 9.70
CA GLY A 342 17.74 2.92 10.37
C GLY A 342 17.47 2.97 11.87
N SER A 343 17.17 1.81 12.44
CA SER A 343 16.66 1.61 13.80
C SER A 343 17.63 0.87 14.73
N PHE A 344 18.87 0.65 14.30
CA PHE A 344 19.81 -0.15 15.08
C PHE A 344 20.41 0.64 16.26
N ALA A 345 19.95 0.31 17.47
CA ALA A 345 20.61 0.63 18.74
C ALA A 345 22.14 0.39 18.75
N PRO A 346 22.73 -0.62 18.04
CA PRO A 346 24.18 -0.80 17.98
C PRO A 346 25.01 0.33 17.33
N CYS A 347 24.46 1.51 17.03
CA CYS A 347 25.21 2.64 16.50
C CYS A 347 24.82 4.00 17.13
N VAL A 348 24.17 4.02 18.28
CA VAL A 348 23.88 5.26 19.02
C VAL A 348 24.98 5.51 20.05
N HIS A 349 25.64 6.66 19.94
CA HIS A 349 26.74 7.05 20.82
C HIS A 349 26.32 8.20 21.73
N PHE A 350 26.42 8.00 23.03
CA PHE A 350 26.44 9.10 23.99
C PHE A 350 27.87 9.61 24.12
N VAL A 351 28.05 10.93 24.08
CA VAL A 351 29.36 11.57 24.25
C VAL A 351 29.24 12.73 25.22
N GLU A 352 30.11 12.75 26.22
CA GLU A 352 30.16 13.81 27.24
C GLU A 352 31.59 14.29 27.45
N LYS A 353 31.78 15.61 27.45
CA LYS A 353 33.07 16.24 27.81
C LYS A 353 33.18 16.34 29.33
N LYS A 354 34.06 15.54 29.94
CA LYS A 354 34.27 15.48 31.39
C LYS A 354 35.29 16.52 31.89
N ALA A 355 36.36 16.73 31.12
CA ALA A 355 37.41 17.69 31.42
C ALA A 355 38.14 18.09 30.12
N PHE A 356 39.20 18.89 30.25
CA PHE A 356 40.10 19.19 29.12
C PHE A 356 40.70 17.88 28.58
N ASP A 357 40.54 17.67 27.27
CA ASP A 357 41.00 16.47 26.54
C ASP A 357 40.50 15.12 27.12
N GLN A 358 39.34 15.12 27.79
CA GLN A 358 38.75 13.91 28.37
C GLN A 358 37.27 13.79 28.00
N TYR A 359 36.96 12.84 27.12
CA TYR A 359 35.62 12.58 26.59
C TYR A 359 35.16 11.18 26.98
N PHE A 360 33.98 11.09 27.60
CA PHE A 360 33.31 9.85 27.91
C PHE A 360 32.39 9.46 26.73
N VAL A 361 32.62 8.30 26.13
CA VAL A 361 31.91 7.80 24.95
C VAL A 361 31.27 6.46 25.30
N VAL A 362 29.96 6.33 25.05
CA VAL A 362 29.20 5.11 25.33
C VAL A 362 28.47 4.63 24.09
N GLU A 363 28.60 3.34 23.79
CA GLU A 363 27.89 2.64 22.70
C GLU A 363 27.29 1.34 23.25
N GLY A 364 25.96 1.30 23.42
CA GLY A 364 25.30 0.18 24.09
C GLY A 364 25.77 0.02 25.54
N ALA A 365 26.47 -1.08 25.83
CA ALA A 365 27.10 -1.35 27.14
C ALA A 365 28.62 -1.05 27.16
N ASN A 366 29.19 -0.61 26.04
CA ASN A 366 30.61 -0.33 25.95
C ASN A 366 30.89 1.12 26.34
N GLU A 367 31.63 1.30 27.41
CA GLU A 367 32.03 2.60 27.93
C GLU A 367 33.54 2.83 27.71
N LYS A 368 33.90 4.02 27.24
CA LYS A 368 35.29 4.39 26.96
C LYS A 368 35.54 5.83 27.36
N THR A 369 36.73 6.10 27.90
CA THR A 369 37.28 7.45 27.97
C THR A 369 38.29 7.62 26.85
N MET A 370 38.18 8.72 26.12
CA MET A 370 39.02 9.04 24.96
C MET A 370 39.54 10.48 25.08
N THR A 371 40.73 10.71 24.54
CA THR A 371 41.21 12.05 24.16
C THR A 371 40.38 12.61 23.00
N GLU A 372 40.45 13.91 22.74
CA GLU A 372 39.79 14.52 21.58
C GLU A 372 40.27 13.86 20.28
N PHE A 373 41.57 13.61 20.17
CA PHE A 373 42.15 12.99 18.97
C PHE A 373 41.59 11.59 18.72
N GLU A 374 41.52 10.75 19.76
CA GLU A 374 40.97 9.39 19.67
C GLU A 374 39.48 9.41 19.31
N MET A 375 38.70 10.28 19.97
CA MET A 375 37.26 10.45 19.71
C MET A 375 37.00 10.90 18.27
N LEU A 376 37.71 11.92 17.80
CA LEU A 376 37.58 12.38 16.42
C LEU A 376 38.01 11.32 15.41
N ASN A 377 39.04 10.52 15.70
CA ASN A 377 39.44 9.43 14.81
C ASN A 377 38.41 8.29 14.79
N TYR A 378 37.80 7.98 15.93
CA TYR A 378 36.71 7.01 16.04
C TYR A 378 35.51 7.43 15.17
N PHE A 379 35.00 8.65 15.34
CA PHE A 379 33.89 9.14 14.53
C PHE A 379 34.25 9.36 13.06
N ARG A 380 35.51 9.70 12.74
CA ARG A 380 35.98 9.76 11.33
C ARG A 380 35.76 8.43 10.62
N ASN A 381 36.02 7.32 11.30
CA ASN A 381 35.82 5.99 10.72
C ASN A 381 34.35 5.61 10.61
N LEU A 382 33.48 6.11 11.49
CA LEU A 382 32.03 5.91 11.40
C LEU A 382 31.41 6.73 10.26
N ILE A 383 31.82 7.99 10.09
CA ILE A 383 31.36 8.85 8.97
C ILE A 383 31.67 8.21 7.61
N LYS A 384 32.80 7.49 7.48
CA LYS A 384 33.13 6.75 6.25
C LYS A 384 32.18 5.58 5.95
N LYS A 385 31.47 5.07 6.96
CA LYS A 385 30.55 3.92 6.83
C LYS A 385 29.10 4.36 6.56
N GLY A 386 28.76 5.62 6.81
CA GLY A 386 27.42 6.14 6.55
C GLY A 386 27.19 7.53 7.14
N SER A 387 26.03 8.11 6.80
CA SER A 387 25.62 9.43 7.28
C SER A 387 25.22 9.38 8.76
N LEU A 388 25.70 10.36 9.52
CA LEU A 388 25.40 10.52 10.94
C LEU A 388 24.71 11.87 11.19
N ILE A 389 23.95 11.93 12.27
CA ILE A 389 23.44 13.17 12.86
C ILE A 389 23.96 13.30 14.29
N VAL A 390 24.11 14.53 14.74
CA VAL A 390 24.40 14.86 16.15
C VAL A 390 23.20 15.59 16.74
N GLN A 391 22.84 15.26 17.96
CA GLN A 391 21.75 15.85 18.73
C GLN A 391 22.20 16.22 20.13
N LYS A 392 21.61 17.26 20.71
CA LYS A 392 21.80 17.61 22.12
C LYS A 392 21.30 16.43 22.97
N TYR A 393 22.07 16.01 23.96
CA TYR A 393 21.57 15.03 24.92
C TYR A 393 20.50 15.66 25.81
N ILE A 394 19.34 15.02 25.90
CA ILE A 394 18.29 15.37 26.87
C ILE A 394 18.37 14.35 28.01
N GLU A 395 18.63 14.85 29.22
CA GLU A 395 18.75 14.01 30.42
C GLU A 395 17.40 13.37 30.75
N THR A 396 17.28 12.10 30.39
CA THR A 396 16.07 11.28 30.48
C THR A 396 16.36 10.06 31.33
N ARG A 397 16.55 10.28 32.63
CA ARG A 397 16.87 9.23 33.61
C ARG A 397 15.84 9.16 34.72
N THR A 398 15.48 7.95 35.12
CA THR A 398 14.65 7.71 36.31
C THR A 398 15.39 8.18 37.57
N LYS A 399 14.70 8.29 38.71
CA LYS A 399 15.36 8.58 40.00
C LYS A 399 16.44 7.57 40.39
N GLU A 400 16.38 6.36 39.82
CA GLU A 400 17.35 5.28 40.00
C GLU A 400 18.51 5.35 38.98
N GLY A 401 18.48 6.30 38.04
CA GLY A 401 19.52 6.51 37.02
C GLY A 401 19.31 5.76 35.70
N ASN A 402 18.23 4.97 35.58
CA ASN A 402 17.94 4.18 34.38
C ASN A 402 17.46 5.09 33.23
N PRO A 403 17.97 4.96 32.00
CA PRO A 403 17.50 5.76 30.87
C PRO A 403 16.06 5.37 30.49
N PHE A 404 15.28 6.34 30.01
CA PHE A 404 13.93 6.06 29.52
C PHE A 404 13.53 6.96 28.35
N ASP A 405 12.52 6.53 27.60
CA ASP A 405 11.70 7.42 26.79
C ASP A 405 10.21 7.13 27.00
N ILE A 406 9.35 7.98 26.46
CA ILE A 406 7.91 7.76 26.40
C ILE A 406 7.53 7.44 24.96
N ARG A 407 7.02 6.23 24.73
CA ARG A 407 6.45 5.80 23.46
C ARG A 407 4.98 6.21 23.40
N ALA A 408 4.58 6.98 22.38
CA ALA A 408 3.18 7.21 22.04
C ALA A 408 2.85 6.58 20.69
N HIS A 409 1.98 5.56 20.67
CA HIS A 409 1.52 4.93 19.44
C HIS A 409 0.19 5.54 19.01
N MET A 410 0.18 6.21 17.86
CA MET A 410 -0.93 7.00 17.33
C MET A 410 -1.53 6.32 16.10
N LEU A 411 -2.86 6.24 16.02
CA LEU A 411 -3.61 5.74 14.87
C LEU A 411 -4.84 6.60 14.59
N LYS A 412 -5.35 6.54 13.35
CA LYS A 412 -6.66 7.10 13.02
C LYS A 412 -7.79 6.18 13.50
N ASP A 413 -8.86 6.79 14.01
CA ASP A 413 -10.12 6.12 14.32
C ASP A 413 -11.09 6.12 13.11
N ARG A 414 -12.29 5.55 13.29
CA ARG A 414 -13.36 5.53 12.28
C ARG A 414 -13.67 6.91 11.68
N ASN A 415 -13.51 7.99 12.45
CA ASN A 415 -13.79 9.34 12.00
C ASN A 415 -12.56 10.00 11.35
N HIS A 416 -11.52 9.23 11.06
CA HIS A 416 -10.25 9.69 10.49
C HIS A 416 -9.48 10.65 11.42
N LEU A 417 -9.80 10.65 12.72
CA LEU A 417 -9.15 11.49 13.72
C LEU A 417 -8.02 10.72 14.41
N TRP A 418 -6.91 11.41 14.70
CA TRP A 418 -5.80 10.82 15.43
C TRP A 418 -6.18 10.51 16.89
N ARG A 419 -5.84 9.30 17.34
CA ARG A 419 -6.01 8.78 18.69
C ARG A 419 -4.75 8.06 19.13
N SER A 420 -4.48 8.03 20.44
CA SER A 420 -3.45 7.18 21.00
C SER A 420 -4.01 5.77 21.24
N ALA A 421 -3.37 4.75 20.66
CA ALA A 421 -3.61 3.36 21.07
C ALA A 421 -2.99 3.06 22.43
N ASN A 422 -1.79 3.58 22.67
CA ASN A 422 -1.11 3.45 23.96
C ASN A 422 -0.03 4.52 24.09
N ILE A 423 0.15 5.04 25.31
CA ILE A 423 1.29 5.89 25.67
C ILE A 423 1.94 5.32 26.93
N TYR A 424 3.21 4.93 26.83
CA TYR A 424 3.89 4.20 27.89
C TYR A 424 5.39 4.49 27.93
N PRO A 425 6.01 4.49 29.12
CA PRO A 425 7.45 4.58 29.26
C PRO A 425 8.13 3.29 28.78
N ARG A 426 9.31 3.43 28.17
CA ARG A 426 10.26 2.34 27.96
C ARG A 426 11.51 2.64 28.77
N VAL A 427 11.79 1.82 29.78
CA VAL A 427 12.97 1.96 30.63
C VAL A 427 14.05 1.01 30.16
N GLY A 428 15.22 1.54 29.83
CA GLY A 428 16.41 0.78 29.47
C GLY A 428 17.21 0.37 30.70
N ILE A 429 17.97 -0.72 30.57
CA ILE A 429 18.86 -1.23 31.63
C ILE A 429 20.32 -0.77 31.41
N ASN A 430 20.68 -0.34 30.20
CA ASN A 430 22.04 0.06 29.83
C ASN A 430 22.16 1.56 29.53
N TYR A 431 23.29 2.17 29.86
CA TYR A 431 23.48 3.63 29.92
C TYR A 431 23.10 4.41 28.63
N ALA A 432 23.32 3.84 27.44
CA ALA A 432 23.03 4.46 26.15
C ALA A 432 21.96 3.74 25.31
N ALA A 433 21.43 2.61 25.79
CA ALA A 433 20.49 1.81 25.02
C ALA A 433 19.16 1.66 25.76
N ILE A 434 18.11 2.25 25.19
CA ILE A 434 16.73 1.92 25.52
C ILE A 434 16.49 0.53 24.92
N SER A 435 16.49 -0.49 25.78
CA SER A 435 16.17 -1.87 25.37
C SER A 435 14.73 -1.92 24.86
N SER A 436 14.52 -2.55 23.71
CA SER A 436 13.17 -2.96 23.32
C SER A 436 12.56 -3.81 24.44
N THR A 437 11.23 -3.78 24.55
CA THR A 437 10.48 -4.53 25.58
C THR A 437 10.74 -6.05 25.52
N SER A 438 11.23 -6.56 24.39
CA SER A 438 11.71 -7.94 24.22
C SER A 438 13.05 -8.25 24.94
N ASN A 439 13.82 -7.24 25.33
CA ASN A 439 15.17 -7.37 25.89
C ASN A 439 15.25 -6.88 27.36
N GLY A 440 14.16 -7.02 28.11
CA GLY A 440 14.13 -6.77 29.56
C GLY A 440 13.66 -5.36 30.00
N GLY A 441 13.22 -4.51 29.07
CA GLY A 441 12.67 -3.20 29.43
C GLY A 441 11.33 -3.30 30.18
N TYR A 442 11.15 -2.48 31.22
CA TYR A 442 9.90 -2.40 31.99
C TYR A 442 8.86 -1.55 31.26
N ILE A 443 7.60 -2.02 31.23
CA ILE A 443 6.43 -1.26 30.77
C ILE A 443 5.53 -1.04 31.98
N GLY A 444 5.16 0.22 32.24
CA GLY A 444 4.14 0.60 33.22
C GLY A 444 3.14 1.59 32.63
N SER A 445 2.14 2.02 33.41
CA SER A 445 1.28 3.14 33.01
C SER A 445 2.07 4.45 33.02
N LEU A 446 1.80 5.34 32.05
CA LEU A 446 2.38 6.69 32.02
C LEU A 446 2.17 7.46 33.33
N ASP A 447 0.95 7.47 33.88
CA ASP A 447 0.63 8.18 35.13
C ASP A 447 1.46 7.67 36.32
N GLY A 448 1.47 6.35 36.56
CA GLY A 448 2.29 5.74 37.61
C GLY A 448 3.78 6.02 37.44
N PHE A 449 4.30 5.98 36.21
CA PHE A 449 5.69 6.29 35.91
C PHE A 449 6.03 7.76 36.20
N ILE A 450 5.16 8.68 35.78
CA ILE A 450 5.33 10.11 36.01
C ILE A 450 5.30 10.41 37.52
N ARG A 451 4.35 9.84 38.27
CA ARG A 451 4.26 9.98 39.74
C ARG A 451 5.51 9.49 40.47
N ALA A 452 6.09 8.39 40.00
CA ALA A 452 7.29 7.84 40.62
C ALA A 452 8.54 8.70 40.38
N ASN A 453 8.67 9.29 39.18
CA ASN A 453 9.92 9.90 38.73
C ASN A 453 9.97 11.43 38.77
N PHE A 454 8.82 12.12 38.84
CA PHE A 454 8.75 13.58 38.81
C PHE A 454 8.14 14.17 40.09
N ASP A 455 8.39 15.45 40.32
CA ASP A 455 7.82 16.18 41.45
C ASP A 455 6.31 16.34 41.31
N GLU A 456 5.58 16.25 42.43
CA GLU A 456 4.11 16.25 42.47
C GLU A 456 3.48 17.50 41.83
N SER A 457 4.19 18.63 41.83
CA SER A 457 3.79 19.87 41.14
C SER A 457 3.73 19.72 39.61
N LEU A 458 4.60 18.90 39.02
CA LEU A 458 4.67 18.64 37.58
C LEU A 458 3.68 17.54 37.15
N VAL A 459 3.48 16.52 37.99
CA VAL A 459 2.67 15.32 37.71
C VAL A 459 1.28 15.68 37.17
N ARG A 460 0.59 16.64 37.82
CA ARG A 460 -0.82 16.97 37.52
C ARG A 460 -1.08 17.36 36.06
N ASN A 461 -0.08 17.89 35.37
CA ASN A 461 -0.24 18.37 34.00
C ASN A 461 0.60 17.59 32.98
N LEU A 462 1.62 16.84 33.41
CA LEU A 462 2.59 16.25 32.50
C LEU A 462 2.00 15.14 31.64
N VAL A 463 1.13 14.29 32.20
CA VAL A 463 0.40 13.24 31.45
C VAL A 463 -0.39 13.87 30.30
N ASN A 464 -1.23 14.86 30.61
CA ASN A 464 -2.04 15.56 29.61
C ASN A 464 -1.17 16.28 28.58
N LYS A 465 -0.05 16.89 28.98
CA LYS A 465 0.89 17.53 28.05
C LYS A 465 1.48 16.52 27.06
N VAL A 466 1.87 15.33 27.51
CA VAL A 466 2.38 14.26 26.64
C VAL A 466 1.31 13.83 25.64
N GLU A 467 0.09 13.61 26.09
CA GLU A 467 -1.04 13.22 25.22
C GLU A 467 -1.34 14.28 24.15
N GLN A 468 -1.51 15.54 24.57
CA GLN A 468 -1.84 16.64 23.67
C GLN A 468 -0.70 16.92 22.67
N LEU A 469 0.55 16.85 23.13
CA LEU A 469 1.70 17.00 22.24
C LEU A 469 1.78 15.84 21.23
N SER A 470 1.48 14.61 21.65
CA SER A 470 1.49 13.44 20.76
C SER A 470 0.44 13.58 19.65
N LEU A 471 -0.76 14.04 20.00
CA LEU A 471 -1.82 14.34 19.02
C LEU A 471 -1.39 15.45 18.05
N MET A 472 -0.89 16.57 18.57
CA MET A 472 -0.44 17.70 17.76
C MET A 472 0.67 17.30 16.78
N ILE A 473 1.67 16.52 17.24
CA ILE A 473 2.74 16.02 16.38
C ILE A 473 2.17 15.15 15.27
N ALA A 474 1.25 14.22 15.58
CA ALA A 474 0.67 13.33 14.59
C ALA A 474 -0.13 14.09 13.52
N GLU A 475 -0.99 15.02 13.94
CA GLU A 475 -1.79 15.87 13.05
C GLU A 475 -0.91 16.72 12.12
N LYS A 476 0.09 17.41 12.70
CA LYS A 476 0.98 18.28 11.92
C LYS A 476 1.91 17.47 11.02
N PHE A 477 2.41 16.32 11.49
CA PHE A 477 3.30 15.47 10.70
C PHE A 477 2.62 14.95 9.44
N GLU A 478 1.35 14.54 9.51
CA GLU A 478 0.58 14.13 8.34
C GLU A 478 0.56 15.21 7.25
N THR A 479 0.38 16.48 7.62
CA THR A 479 0.32 17.60 6.65
C THR A 479 1.62 17.80 5.86
N LEU A 480 2.76 17.27 6.34
CA LEU A 480 4.06 17.36 5.67
C LEU A 480 4.21 16.36 4.50
N TYR A 481 3.22 15.48 4.31
CA TYR A 481 3.18 14.41 3.30
C TYR A 481 1.82 14.31 2.60
N PRO A 482 1.37 15.36 1.88
CA PRO A 482 0.01 15.44 1.32
C PRO A 482 -0.33 14.35 0.28
N ASN A 483 0.69 13.77 -0.36
CA ASN A 483 0.53 12.72 -1.38
C ASN A 483 0.76 11.30 -0.83
N HIS A 484 0.96 11.16 0.49
CA HIS A 484 1.24 9.87 1.12
C HIS A 484 0.44 9.74 2.41
N PRO A 485 -0.87 9.41 2.32
CA PRO A 485 -1.73 9.23 3.48
C PRO A 485 -1.10 8.38 4.58
N ILE A 486 -1.10 8.93 5.80
CA ILE A 486 -0.57 8.30 7.02
C ILE A 486 -1.71 8.11 8.01
N SER A 487 -1.79 6.93 8.60
CA SER A 487 -2.85 6.52 9.53
C SER A 487 -2.34 5.90 10.83
N GLU A 488 -1.04 5.64 10.92
CA GLU A 488 -0.40 4.96 12.04
C GLU A 488 1.05 5.46 12.13
N LEU A 489 1.46 5.89 13.33
CA LEU A 489 2.83 6.26 13.63
C LEU A 489 3.12 6.08 15.12
N ALA A 490 4.40 5.97 15.47
CA ALA A 490 4.85 5.91 16.84
C ALA A 490 5.87 7.02 17.12
N LEU A 491 5.67 7.74 18.20
CA LEU A 491 6.52 8.82 18.68
C LEU A 491 7.36 8.34 19.85
N ASP A 492 8.64 8.68 19.83
CA ASP A 492 9.54 8.48 20.95
C ASP A 492 9.85 9.86 21.55
N LEU A 493 9.47 10.08 22.80
CA LEU A 493 9.53 11.36 23.48
C LEU A 493 10.50 11.32 24.67
N ALA A 494 11.32 12.35 24.78
CA ALA A 494 12.16 12.64 25.94
C ALA A 494 11.41 13.56 26.91
N ILE A 495 11.60 13.35 28.21
CA ILE A 495 11.17 14.29 29.24
C ILE A 495 12.38 14.59 30.14
N ASN A 496 12.81 15.85 30.19
CA ASN A 496 13.92 16.26 31.05
C ASN A 496 13.48 16.39 32.52
N THR A 497 14.44 16.59 33.44
CA THR A 497 14.19 16.76 34.88
C THR A 497 13.25 17.91 35.25
N GLU A 498 13.10 18.91 34.39
CA GLU A 498 12.18 20.05 34.57
C GLU A 498 10.76 19.77 34.03
N GLY A 499 10.54 18.62 33.40
CA GLY A 499 9.27 18.25 32.77
C GLY A 499 9.07 18.81 31.36
N ASN A 500 10.11 19.33 30.71
CA ASN A 500 10.08 19.75 29.31
C ASN A 500 10.13 18.51 28.40
N ILE A 501 9.24 18.47 27.41
CA ILE A 501 9.07 17.32 26.52
C ILE A 501 9.76 17.62 25.18
N TYR A 502 10.47 16.65 24.63
CA TYR A 502 11.11 16.76 23.33
C TYR A 502 10.84 15.53 22.48
N LEU A 503 10.74 15.70 21.17
CA LEU A 503 10.64 14.61 20.21
C LEU A 503 12.04 14.04 19.92
N ILE A 504 12.19 12.71 20.07
CA ILE A 504 13.41 11.95 19.76
C ILE A 504 13.34 11.37 18.34
N GLU A 505 12.20 10.77 17.99
CA GLU A 505 12.01 10.04 16.73
C GLU A 505 10.52 9.86 16.40
N ILE A 506 10.20 9.81 15.11
CA ILE A 506 8.90 9.36 14.57
C ILE A 506 9.14 8.10 13.75
N ASN A 507 8.43 7.03 14.07
CA ASN A 507 8.40 5.80 13.29
C ASN A 507 7.04 5.62 12.63
N VAL A 508 7.03 5.62 11.29
CA VAL A 508 5.83 5.45 10.45
C VAL A 508 5.71 4.05 9.84
N ASN A 509 6.72 3.20 10.02
CA ASN A 509 6.79 1.90 9.37
C ASN A 509 6.61 0.76 10.40
N LYS A 510 5.42 0.17 10.40
CA LYS A 510 5.02 -0.98 11.22
C LYS A 510 5.42 -0.80 12.70
N PRO A 511 4.88 0.19 13.43
CA PRO A 511 5.09 0.28 14.87
C PRO A 511 4.83 -1.06 15.56
N GLY A 512 5.73 -1.43 16.47
CA GLY A 512 5.66 -2.69 17.21
C GLY A 512 4.51 -2.67 18.21
N VAL A 513 3.68 -3.71 18.20
CA VAL A 513 2.50 -3.83 19.06
C VAL A 513 2.68 -5.05 19.97
N ILE A 514 3.03 -4.80 21.23
CA ILE A 514 3.25 -5.83 22.23
C ILE A 514 2.48 -5.44 23.49
N TYR A 515 1.59 -6.31 23.98
CA TYR A 515 0.76 -6.17 25.19
C TYR A 515 -0.46 -5.23 25.10
N TYR A 516 -0.72 -4.60 23.95
CA TYR A 516 -1.89 -3.72 23.76
C TYR A 516 -2.53 -3.88 22.38
N GLN A 517 -2.49 -5.11 21.84
CA GLN A 517 -3.00 -5.43 20.50
C GLN A 517 -4.49 -5.11 20.33
N PHE A 518 -5.30 -5.31 21.35
CA PHE A 518 -6.72 -4.97 21.33
C PHE A 518 -6.98 -3.47 21.21
N GLU A 519 -6.16 -2.61 21.85
CA GLU A 519 -6.32 -1.15 21.72
C GLU A 519 -6.00 -0.67 20.30
N VAL A 520 -5.02 -1.30 19.63
CA VAL A 520 -4.76 -1.05 18.21
C VAL A 520 -5.93 -1.53 17.35
N ALA A 521 -6.41 -2.76 17.57
CA ALA A 521 -7.50 -3.35 16.81
C ALA A 521 -8.79 -2.51 16.89
N LYS A 522 -9.12 -1.99 18.08
CA LYS A 522 -10.28 -1.12 18.33
C LYS A 522 -10.24 0.20 17.56
N LEU A 523 -9.08 0.66 17.13
CA LEU A 523 -8.95 1.86 16.29
C LEU A 523 -8.92 1.48 14.81
N VAL A 524 -8.06 0.53 14.44
CA VAL A 524 -7.76 0.26 13.03
C VAL A 524 -8.89 -0.47 12.30
N ILE A 525 -9.63 -1.37 12.96
CA ILE A 525 -10.72 -2.10 12.30
C ILE A 525 -11.89 -1.17 11.96
N PRO A 526 -12.41 -0.33 12.88
CA PRO A 526 -13.40 0.67 12.52
C PRO A 526 -12.91 1.67 11.45
N TYR A 527 -11.62 1.98 11.42
CA TYR A 527 -11.02 2.80 10.36
C TYR A 527 -10.96 2.09 9.00
N CYS A 528 -10.67 0.79 8.96
CA CYS A 528 -10.78 0.00 7.73
C CYS A 528 -12.22 0.02 7.18
N ILE A 529 -13.20 -0.14 8.06
CA ILE A 529 -14.62 -0.10 7.68
C ILE A 529 -14.99 1.24 7.04
N SER A 530 -14.59 2.37 7.66
CA SER A 530 -14.89 3.69 7.08
C SER A 530 -14.22 3.92 5.73
N LEU A 531 -13.01 3.38 5.51
CA LEU A 531 -12.34 3.44 4.21
C LEU A 531 -13.10 2.65 3.13
N ALA A 532 -13.60 1.45 3.47
CA ALA A 532 -14.42 0.65 2.56
C ALA A 532 -15.74 1.35 2.23
N GLU A 533 -16.42 1.92 3.23
CA GLU A 533 -17.66 2.68 3.05
C GLU A 533 -17.47 3.88 2.12
N GLN A 534 -16.43 4.69 2.34
CA GLN A 534 -16.09 5.83 1.47
C GLN A 534 -15.77 5.42 0.03
N ALA A 535 -15.13 4.26 -0.17
CA ALA A 535 -14.84 3.74 -1.50
C ALA A 535 -16.13 3.29 -2.22
N ARG A 536 -17.06 2.64 -1.51
CA ARG A 536 -18.37 2.23 -2.05
C ARG A 536 -19.24 3.44 -2.40
N GLU A 537 -19.27 4.48 -1.56
CA GLU A 537 -20.02 5.72 -1.83
C GLU A 537 -19.54 6.40 -3.12
N LYS A 538 -18.22 6.54 -3.30
CA LYS A 538 -17.64 7.13 -4.53
C LYS A 538 -17.97 6.32 -5.78
N GLN A 539 -18.05 5.00 -5.69
CA GLN A 539 -18.47 4.16 -6.83
C GLN A 539 -19.95 4.35 -7.15
N GLY A 540 -20.81 4.42 -6.13
CA GLY A 540 -22.24 4.65 -6.29
C GLY A 540 -22.57 6.03 -6.88
N GLU A 541 -21.84 7.09 -6.51
CA GLU A 541 -22.02 8.43 -7.10
C GLU A 541 -21.67 8.44 -8.60
N VAL A 542 -20.59 7.76 -9.00
CA VAL A 542 -20.18 7.62 -10.40
C VAL A 542 -21.20 6.83 -11.23
N ASP A 543 -21.87 5.86 -10.63
CA ASP A 543 -22.93 5.08 -11.29
C ASP A 543 -24.28 5.84 -11.39
N THR A 544 -24.44 6.94 -10.63
CA THR A 544 -25.63 7.82 -10.71
C THR A 544 -25.45 9.08 -11.56
N GLU A 545 -24.19 9.50 -11.82
CA GLU A 545 -23.87 10.63 -12.70
C GLU A 545 -23.62 10.24 -14.17
N ASN A 546 -23.55 8.94 -14.47
CA ASN A 546 -23.59 8.38 -15.82
C ASN A 546 -24.98 7.85 -16.17
#